data_AF-A0A7W9SRF0-F1
#
_entry.id   AF-A0A7W9SRF0-F1
#
_cell.length_a   1.000
_cell.length_b   1.000
_cell.length_c   1.000
_cell.angle_alpha   90.00
_cell.angle_beta   90.00
_cell.angle_gamma   90.00
#
_symmetry.space_group_name_H-M   'P 1'
#
loop_
_entity.id
_entity.type
_entity.pdbx_description
1 polymer ?
#
loop_
_entity_poly.entity_id
_entity_poly.type
_entity_poly.pdbx_seq_one_letter_code
_entity_poly.pdbx_strand_id
1 'polypeptide(L)'
;MQCWEYGRFVAGAATRRWSDGAPVVVVKQLEKTQSVSGYTDSLYDVTVAGQPKTLWGGELANALYPLSDGRVFLTRVVGTGTGKLRQLEARLHQGGSVLRFPAIEVQENDRFGYSLGVLASAGRGLRDVERLFRLKFTYEACDYPNGEVILLQRGNQLVLGPRALSSTGEVGSRTYKLVFPHDSSGRPNQIREVATLTERSEKGTVLRQKTTITTYHWTGSRVIK
;
A
#
# COMPACT_ATOMS: atom_id res chain seq x y z
N MET A 1 6.21 -9.36 -25.23
CA MET A 1 5.53 -9.19 -23.94
C MET A 1 4.96 -7.78 -23.96
N GLN A 2 3.65 -7.63 -24.06
CA GLN A 2 2.98 -6.34 -24.28
C GLN A 2 2.66 -5.71 -22.92
N CYS A 3 3.23 -4.54 -22.64
CA CYS A 3 2.94 -3.76 -21.43
C CYS A 3 1.58 -3.06 -21.59
N TRP A 4 0.68 -3.29 -20.65
CA TRP A 4 -0.64 -2.66 -20.63
C TRP A 4 -0.54 -1.24 -20.04
N GLU A 5 -1.43 -0.34 -20.50
CA GLU A 5 -1.51 1.04 -20.00
C GLU A 5 -2.00 1.09 -18.54
N TYR A 6 -1.31 1.92 -17.75
CA TYR A 6 -1.59 2.18 -16.34
C TYR A 6 -3.06 2.52 -16.04
N GLY A 7 -3.51 2.03 -14.88
CA GLY A 7 -4.84 2.28 -14.31
C GLY A 7 -5.18 3.76 -14.19
N ARG A 8 -5.66 4.36 -15.27
CA ARG A 8 -6.43 5.61 -15.24
C ARG A 8 -7.76 5.32 -14.58
N PHE A 9 -8.25 6.27 -13.79
CA PHE A 9 -9.60 6.22 -13.23
C PHE A 9 -10.60 6.24 -14.38
N VAL A 10 -11.15 5.07 -14.72
CA VAL A 10 -12.18 4.97 -15.75
C VAL A 10 -13.46 5.60 -15.19
N ALA A 11 -14.00 6.59 -15.89
CA ALA A 11 -15.29 7.18 -15.55
C ALA A 11 -16.38 6.10 -15.62
N GLY A 12 -17.18 5.97 -14.56
CA GLY A 12 -18.26 4.99 -14.46
C GLY A 12 -18.27 4.22 -13.14
N ALA A 13 -19.37 4.36 -12.40
CA ALA A 13 -19.90 3.53 -11.29
C ALA A 13 -19.00 3.10 -10.11
N ALA A 14 -17.68 3.31 -10.13
CA ALA A 14 -16.83 2.99 -8.99
C ALA A 14 -17.10 3.99 -7.86
N THR A 15 -17.95 3.63 -6.89
CA THR A 15 -18.13 4.41 -5.67
C THR A 15 -16.80 4.48 -4.93
N ARG A 16 -16.18 5.66 -4.95
CA ARG A 16 -14.97 5.97 -4.18
C ARG A 16 -15.39 6.42 -2.78
N ARG A 17 -14.39 6.62 -1.92
CA ARG A 17 -14.58 7.24 -0.61
C ARG A 17 -13.70 8.49 -0.55
N TRP A 18 -14.25 9.58 -0.05
CA TRP A 18 -13.46 10.75 0.34
C TRP A 18 -12.59 10.36 1.53
N SER A 19 -11.55 11.13 1.82
CA SER A 19 -10.60 10.84 2.91
C SER A 19 -11.27 10.75 4.29
N ASP A 20 -12.46 11.33 4.44
CA ASP A 20 -13.30 11.25 5.62
C ASP A 20 -14.25 10.04 5.62
N GLY A 21 -14.20 9.14 4.63
CA GLY A 21 -15.07 7.97 4.54
C GLY A 21 -16.44 8.20 3.90
N ALA A 22 -16.78 9.42 3.47
CA ALA A 22 -18.03 9.66 2.73
C ALA A 22 -17.99 8.98 1.35
N PRO A 23 -19.08 8.35 0.87
CA PRO A 23 -19.13 7.82 -0.49
C PRO A 23 -19.07 8.96 -1.51
N VAL A 24 -18.31 8.74 -2.58
CA VAL A 24 -18.07 9.70 -3.67
C VAL A 24 -18.31 9.01 -5.01
N VAL A 25 -19.06 9.66 -5.89
CA VAL A 25 -19.19 9.24 -7.29
C VAL A 25 -18.32 10.14 -8.14
N VAL A 26 -17.35 9.58 -8.85
CA VAL A 26 -16.53 10.36 -9.81
C VAL A 26 -17.34 10.56 -11.08
N VAL A 27 -17.63 11.81 -11.42
CA VAL A 27 -18.36 12.19 -12.64
C VAL A 27 -17.39 12.33 -13.80
N LYS A 28 -16.32 13.10 -13.59
CA LYS A 28 -15.35 13.41 -14.65
C LYS A 28 -13.98 13.76 -14.05
N GLN A 29 -12.90 13.32 -14.71
CA GLN A 29 -11.56 13.85 -14.49
C GLN A 29 -11.36 15.12 -15.31
N LEU A 30 -10.86 16.18 -14.68
CA LEU A 30 -10.59 17.46 -15.32
C LEU A 30 -9.18 17.47 -15.92
N GLU A 31 -8.98 18.23 -17.00
CA GLU A 31 -7.66 18.53 -17.59
C GLU A 31 -6.88 19.58 -16.78
N LYS A 32 -7.07 19.57 -15.45
CA LYS A 32 -6.38 20.44 -14.50
C LYS A 32 -5.73 19.57 -13.43
N THR A 33 -4.59 20.03 -12.94
CA THR A 33 -3.88 19.40 -11.83
C THR A 33 -3.69 20.40 -10.71
N GLN A 34 -3.54 19.89 -9.50
CA GLN A 34 -3.19 20.67 -8.33
C GLN A 34 -2.09 19.93 -7.57
N SER A 35 -1.20 20.70 -6.95
CA SER A 35 -0.11 20.19 -6.12
C SER A 35 -0.35 20.56 -4.66
N VAL A 36 -0.30 19.58 -3.77
CA VAL A 36 -0.38 19.77 -2.32
C VAL A 36 0.75 18.98 -1.68
N SER A 37 1.55 19.62 -0.83
CA SER A 37 2.68 18.99 -0.12
C SER A 37 3.62 18.21 -1.07
N GLY A 38 3.93 18.78 -2.24
CA GLY A 38 4.83 18.18 -3.25
C GLY A 38 4.26 16.99 -4.04
N TYR A 39 3.00 16.62 -3.82
CA TYR A 39 2.29 15.62 -4.62
C TYR A 39 1.35 16.31 -5.60
N THR A 40 1.43 15.94 -6.89
CA THR A 40 0.59 16.50 -7.96
C THR A 40 -0.39 15.46 -8.45
N ASP A 41 -1.66 15.82 -8.52
CA ASP A 41 -2.74 14.94 -9.01
C ASP A 41 -3.79 15.74 -9.80
N SER A 42 -4.65 15.05 -10.53
CA SER A 42 -5.77 15.64 -11.26
C SER A 42 -6.86 16.15 -10.33
N LEU A 43 -7.63 17.12 -10.82
CA LEU A 43 -8.91 17.50 -10.24
C LEU A 43 -10.03 16.63 -10.82
N TYR A 44 -11.04 16.35 -10.02
CA TYR A 44 -12.20 15.55 -10.40
C TYR A 44 -13.48 16.28 -10.04
N ASP A 45 -14.43 16.31 -10.97
CA ASP A 45 -15.82 16.59 -10.65
C ASP A 45 -16.44 15.32 -10.08
N VAL A 46 -17.06 15.47 -8.93
CA VAL A 46 -17.62 14.38 -8.15
C VAL A 46 -18.98 14.75 -7.59
N THR A 47 -19.70 13.74 -7.12
CA THR A 47 -20.90 13.91 -6.30
C THR A 47 -20.64 13.31 -4.92
N VAL A 48 -20.83 14.10 -3.87
CA VAL A 48 -20.71 13.68 -2.47
C VAL A 48 -22.05 13.86 -1.79
N ALA A 49 -22.68 12.77 -1.35
CA ALA A 49 -24.03 12.80 -0.76
C ALA A 49 -25.06 13.56 -1.65
N GLY A 50 -25.00 13.35 -2.96
CA GLY A 50 -25.88 14.00 -3.94
C GLY A 50 -25.49 15.43 -4.33
N GLN A 51 -24.49 16.04 -3.68
CA GLN A 51 -24.05 17.40 -3.98
C GLN A 51 -22.83 17.42 -4.90
N PRO A 52 -22.84 18.21 -5.99
CA PRO A 52 -21.69 18.35 -6.87
C PRO A 52 -20.54 19.06 -6.16
N LYS A 53 -19.32 18.55 -6.34
CA LYS A 53 -18.08 19.14 -5.83
C LYS A 53 -16.94 18.92 -6.81
N THR A 54 -15.92 19.76 -6.75
CA THR A 54 -14.63 19.49 -7.38
C THR A 54 -13.63 19.12 -6.28
N LEU A 55 -13.01 17.94 -6.39
CA LEU A 55 -12.02 17.45 -5.43
C LEU A 55 -10.67 17.25 -6.10
N TRP A 56 -9.61 17.48 -5.34
CA TRP A 56 -8.26 17.08 -5.72
C TRP A 56 -8.08 15.56 -5.53
N GLY A 57 -7.43 14.90 -6.48
CA GLY A 57 -7.24 13.44 -6.49
C GLY A 57 -6.62 12.88 -5.20
N GLY A 58 -5.68 13.61 -4.60
CA GLY A 58 -5.07 13.23 -3.32
C GLY A 58 -6.02 13.27 -2.10
N GLU A 59 -7.24 13.79 -2.25
CA GLU A 59 -8.29 13.68 -1.24
C GLU A 59 -9.11 12.40 -1.35
N LEU A 60 -9.03 11.70 -2.48
CA LEU A 60 -9.72 10.43 -2.69
C LEU A 60 -8.88 9.29 -2.10
N ALA A 61 -9.54 8.29 -1.51
CA ALA A 61 -8.84 7.09 -1.07
C ALA A 61 -8.31 6.33 -2.30
N ASN A 62 -6.99 6.08 -2.33
CA ASN A 62 -6.37 5.25 -3.35
C ASN A 62 -6.73 3.76 -3.18
N ALA A 63 -6.96 3.33 -1.93
CA ALA A 63 -7.48 2.00 -1.63
C ALA A 63 -8.33 2.02 -0.35
N LEU A 64 -9.26 1.07 -0.25
CA LEU A 64 -10.15 0.93 0.89
C LEU A 64 -10.47 -0.53 1.18
N TYR A 65 -10.84 -0.82 2.41
CA TYR A 65 -11.32 -2.13 2.83
C TYR A 65 -12.45 -1.97 3.87
N PRO A 66 -13.69 -2.40 3.57
CA PRO A 66 -14.77 -2.37 4.55
C PRO A 66 -14.54 -3.42 5.63
N LEU A 67 -14.79 -3.04 6.88
CA LEU A 67 -14.67 -3.91 8.04
C LEU A 67 -16.05 -4.47 8.41
N SER A 68 -16.06 -5.64 9.03
CA SER A 68 -17.31 -6.33 9.44
C SER A 68 -18.09 -5.59 10.52
N ASP A 69 -17.45 -4.66 11.23
CA ASP A 69 -18.04 -3.82 12.27
C ASP A 69 -18.57 -2.47 11.73
N GLY A 70 -18.66 -2.32 10.41
CA GLY A 70 -19.14 -1.11 9.75
C GLY A 70 -18.07 -0.03 9.55
N ARG A 71 -16.90 -0.16 10.19
CA ARG A 71 -15.77 0.75 9.95
C ARG A 71 -15.20 0.54 8.54
N VAL A 72 -14.40 1.50 8.08
CA VAL A 72 -13.70 1.39 6.80
C VAL A 72 -12.22 1.72 7.00
N PHE A 73 -11.35 0.86 6.52
CA PHE A 73 -9.94 1.17 6.37
C PHE A 73 -9.72 1.90 5.05
N LEU A 74 -9.00 3.02 5.07
CA LEU A 74 -8.73 3.87 3.92
C LEU A 74 -7.23 4.14 3.82
N THR A 75 -6.70 4.24 2.60
CA THR A 75 -5.33 4.73 2.37
C THR A 75 -5.30 5.78 1.28
N ARG A 76 -4.45 6.80 1.45
CA ARG A 76 -4.21 7.81 0.42
C ARG A 76 -2.77 8.32 0.41
N VAL A 77 -2.36 8.92 -0.70
CA VAL A 77 -1.13 9.73 -0.80
C VAL A 77 -1.39 11.12 -0.23
N VAL A 78 -0.54 11.58 0.69
CA VAL A 78 -0.68 12.89 1.35
C VAL A 78 0.46 13.87 1.05
N GLY A 79 1.49 13.44 0.32
CA GLY A 79 2.59 14.32 -0.07
C GLY A 79 3.86 13.59 -0.48
N THR A 80 4.93 14.35 -0.63
CA THR A 80 6.31 13.86 -0.70
C THR A 80 6.88 13.70 0.70
N GLY A 81 7.49 12.54 0.96
CA GLY A 81 8.34 12.32 2.12
C GLY A 81 9.77 12.81 1.86
N THR A 82 10.72 12.33 2.66
CA THR A 82 12.15 12.60 2.46
C THR A 82 12.65 11.90 1.18
N GLY A 83 13.28 12.66 0.28
CA GLY A 83 13.79 12.14 -1.00
C GLY A 83 12.67 11.87 -2.02
N LYS A 84 12.80 10.78 -2.79
CA LYS A 84 11.79 10.35 -3.79
C LYS A 84 10.64 9.52 -3.20
N LEU A 85 10.56 9.40 -1.88
CA LEU A 85 9.53 8.60 -1.22
C LEU A 85 8.20 9.36 -1.19
N ARG A 86 7.09 8.71 -1.56
CA ARG A 86 5.75 9.27 -1.31
C ARG A 86 5.31 8.98 0.11
N GLN A 87 4.65 9.95 0.74
CA GLN A 87 4.07 9.77 2.06
C GLN A 87 2.62 9.32 1.92
N LEU A 88 2.30 8.19 2.55
CA LEU A 88 0.95 7.68 2.65
C LEU A 88 0.35 7.97 4.02
N GLU A 89 -0.98 8.06 4.03
CA GLU A 89 -1.81 8.07 5.22
C GLU A 89 -2.75 6.87 5.15
N ALA A 90 -2.76 6.06 6.21
CA ALA A 90 -3.79 5.05 6.45
C ALA A 90 -4.68 5.50 7.61
N ARG A 91 -5.98 5.22 7.51
CA ARG A 91 -6.97 5.62 8.50
C ARG A 91 -7.97 4.50 8.72
N LEU A 92 -8.32 4.29 9.99
CA LEU A 92 -9.56 3.60 10.37
C LEU A 92 -10.66 4.67 10.54
N HIS A 93 -11.58 4.72 9.58
CA HIS A 93 -12.70 5.66 9.62
C HIS A 93 -13.67 5.31 10.78
N GLN A 94 -14.38 6.34 11.30
CA GLN A 94 -15.25 6.30 12.49
C GLN A 94 -14.51 6.10 13.83
N GLY A 95 -13.74 7.12 14.24
CA GLY A 95 -13.12 7.17 15.58
C GLY A 95 -11.82 6.35 15.73
N GLY A 96 -11.27 5.85 14.63
CA GLY A 96 -9.99 5.15 14.62
C GLY A 96 -8.79 6.07 14.40
N SER A 97 -7.59 5.53 14.61
CA SER A 97 -6.34 6.27 14.44
C SER A 97 -6.01 6.56 12.97
N VAL A 98 -5.26 7.64 12.78
CA VAL A 98 -4.58 7.97 11.53
C VAL A 98 -3.10 7.63 11.68
N LEU A 99 -2.54 6.90 10.71
CA LEU A 99 -1.14 6.53 10.66
C LEU A 99 -0.53 7.06 9.37
N ARG A 100 0.52 7.87 9.48
CA ARG A 100 1.32 8.31 8.33
C ARG A 100 2.62 7.54 8.24
N PHE A 101 2.98 7.11 7.04
CA PHE A 101 4.20 6.33 6.81
C PHE A 101 4.70 6.58 5.39
N PRO A 102 6.03 6.51 5.15
CA PRO A 102 6.50 6.48 3.78
C PRO A 102 6.02 5.19 3.12
N ALA A 103 5.65 5.30 1.85
CA ALA A 103 5.34 4.19 0.96
C ALA A 103 6.52 3.22 0.84
N ILE A 104 6.50 2.37 -0.18
CA ILE A 104 7.74 1.77 -0.67
C ILE A 104 8.53 2.80 -1.49
N GLU A 105 9.79 2.51 -1.79
CA GLU A 105 10.61 3.40 -2.62
C GLU A 105 10.00 3.49 -4.02
N VAL A 106 9.42 4.65 -4.36
CA VAL A 106 8.82 4.89 -5.68
C VAL A 106 9.84 5.66 -6.50
N GLN A 107 10.28 5.10 -7.63
CA GLN A 107 11.29 5.72 -8.50
C GLN A 107 10.74 6.81 -9.45
N GLU A 108 9.49 7.22 -9.30
CA GLU A 108 8.85 8.13 -10.26
C GLU A 108 9.01 9.62 -9.93
N ASN A 109 8.85 10.42 -10.98
CA ASN A 109 8.66 11.88 -10.99
C ASN A 109 7.39 12.28 -10.19
N ASP A 110 6.97 13.54 -10.24
CA ASP A 110 5.92 14.22 -9.43
C ASP A 110 4.54 13.53 -9.23
N ARG A 111 4.30 12.34 -9.80
CA ARG A 111 3.08 11.53 -9.68
C ARG A 111 3.33 10.20 -8.96
N PHE A 112 2.24 9.53 -8.56
CA PHE A 112 2.26 8.21 -7.95
C PHE A 112 1.57 7.22 -8.88
N GLY A 113 2.34 6.44 -9.65
CA GLY A 113 1.82 5.51 -10.66
C GLY A 113 1.54 4.09 -10.15
N TYR A 114 1.77 3.80 -8.88
CA TYR A 114 1.49 2.47 -8.31
C TYR A 114 -0.01 2.23 -8.14
N SER A 115 -0.45 1.03 -8.52
CA SER A 115 -1.74 0.50 -8.09
C SER A 115 -1.65 0.07 -6.63
N LEU A 116 -2.61 0.51 -5.81
CA LEU A 116 -2.72 0.15 -4.41
C LEU A 116 -3.86 -0.83 -4.18
N GLY A 117 -3.55 -1.95 -3.53
CA GLY A 117 -4.54 -2.95 -3.10
C GLY A 117 -4.45 -3.17 -1.59
N VAL A 118 -5.58 -3.48 -0.95
CA VAL A 118 -5.62 -3.81 0.48
C VAL A 118 -6.15 -5.22 0.66
N LEU A 119 -5.39 -6.05 1.37
CA LEU A 119 -5.88 -7.32 1.90
C LEU A 119 -5.92 -7.22 3.41
N ALA A 120 -7.01 -7.67 4.03
CA ALA A 120 -7.10 -7.78 5.48
C ALA A 120 -7.20 -9.24 5.93
N SER A 121 -6.67 -9.53 7.11
CA SER A 121 -6.79 -10.83 7.77
C SER A 121 -6.80 -10.63 9.29
N ALA A 122 -7.15 -11.65 10.07
CA ALA A 122 -6.96 -11.62 11.53
C ALA A 122 -5.48 -11.35 11.91
N GLY A 123 -5.15 -11.10 13.17
CA GLY A 123 -3.77 -10.81 13.62
C GLY A 123 -2.71 -11.91 13.41
N ARG A 124 -3.07 -13.03 12.77
CA ARG A 124 -2.15 -14.13 12.38
C ARG A 124 -1.30 -14.68 13.53
N GLY A 125 -1.83 -14.65 14.76
CA GLY A 125 -1.16 -15.14 15.98
C GLY A 125 -0.22 -14.14 16.66
N LEU A 126 -0.20 -12.87 16.23
CA LEU A 126 0.46 -11.79 16.98
C LEU A 126 -0.39 -11.41 18.20
N ARG A 127 0.24 -11.29 19.37
CA ARG A 127 -0.46 -10.95 20.62
C ARG A 127 -1.13 -9.58 20.51
N ASP A 128 -2.39 -9.48 20.94
CA ASP A 128 -3.19 -8.25 20.97
C ASP A 128 -3.37 -7.55 19.61
N VAL A 129 -3.12 -8.25 18.50
CA VAL A 129 -3.41 -7.75 17.15
C VAL A 129 -4.71 -8.37 16.68
N GLU A 130 -5.73 -7.54 16.47
CA GLU A 130 -7.04 -7.97 16.00
C GLU A 130 -7.00 -8.27 14.50
N ARG A 131 -6.38 -7.36 13.75
CA ARG A 131 -6.36 -7.39 12.29
C ARG A 131 -5.01 -6.98 11.75
N LEU A 132 -4.68 -7.55 10.61
CA LEU A 132 -3.52 -7.20 9.82
C LEU A 132 -4.00 -6.73 8.44
N PHE A 133 -3.54 -5.56 8.01
CA PHE A 133 -3.71 -5.05 6.66
C PHE A 133 -2.40 -5.17 5.88
N ARG A 134 -2.49 -5.73 4.68
CA ARG A 134 -1.41 -5.79 3.69
C ARG A 134 -1.73 -4.78 2.62
N LEU A 135 -1.05 -3.64 2.66
CA LEU A 135 -1.14 -2.65 1.59
C LEU A 135 -0.16 -3.05 0.50
N LYS A 136 -0.68 -3.57 -0.61
CA LYS A 136 0.09 -4.01 -1.77
C LYS A 136 0.29 -2.87 -2.74
N PHE A 137 1.51 -2.78 -3.24
CA PHE A 137 1.96 -1.81 -4.23
C PHE A 137 2.35 -2.59 -5.48
N THR A 138 1.63 -2.35 -6.56
CA THR A 138 1.86 -3.02 -7.84
C THR A 138 2.14 -2.00 -8.94
N TYR A 139 3.20 -2.23 -9.70
CA TYR A 139 3.59 -1.47 -10.87
C TYR A 139 4.06 -2.48 -11.93
N GLU A 140 3.42 -2.45 -13.10
CA GLU A 140 3.53 -3.51 -14.11
C GLU A 140 4.78 -3.41 -15.00
N ALA A 141 5.68 -2.46 -14.74
CA ALA A 141 6.95 -2.37 -15.44
C ALA A 141 8.07 -3.15 -14.73
N CYS A 142 8.98 -3.70 -15.54
CA CYS A 142 10.19 -4.38 -15.08
C CYS A 142 11.09 -3.46 -14.25
N ASP A 143 11.86 -4.04 -13.34
CA ASP A 143 12.84 -3.36 -12.48
C ASP A 143 12.28 -2.36 -11.46
N TYR A 144 10.95 -2.15 -11.42
CA TYR A 144 10.32 -1.34 -10.39
C TYR A 144 10.07 -2.15 -9.11
N PRO A 145 10.36 -1.56 -7.93
CA PRO A 145 10.09 -2.20 -6.65
C PRO A 145 8.57 -2.27 -6.40
N ASN A 146 8.02 -3.46 -6.54
CA ASN A 146 6.71 -3.84 -6.04
C ASN A 146 6.82 -4.22 -4.55
N GLY A 147 5.71 -4.46 -3.87
CA GLY A 147 5.79 -5.00 -2.52
C GLY A 147 4.55 -4.80 -1.69
N GLU A 148 4.73 -4.92 -0.38
CA GLU A 148 3.68 -4.62 0.57
C GLU A 148 4.21 -3.97 1.85
N VAL A 149 3.36 -3.11 2.42
CA VAL A 149 3.52 -2.57 3.77
C VAL A 149 2.48 -3.23 4.67
N ILE A 150 2.94 -3.78 5.79
CA ILE A 150 2.08 -4.38 6.79
C ILE A 150 1.65 -3.32 7.79
N LEU A 151 0.35 -3.21 8.05
CA LEU A 151 -0.19 -2.41 9.15
C LEU A 151 -0.94 -3.33 10.11
N LEU A 152 -0.68 -3.17 11.40
CA LEU A 152 -1.28 -3.96 12.47
C LEU A 152 -2.35 -3.13 13.18
N GLN A 153 -3.52 -3.70 13.40
CA GLN A 153 -4.59 -3.08 14.15
C GLN A 153 -4.66 -3.66 15.57
N ARG A 154 -4.66 -2.77 16.56
CA ARG A 154 -4.92 -3.07 17.96
C ARG A 154 -5.97 -2.09 18.50
N GLY A 155 -7.18 -2.58 18.75
CA GLY A 155 -8.34 -1.73 19.03
C GLY A 155 -8.55 -0.67 17.95
N ASN A 156 -8.43 0.60 18.35
CA ASN A 156 -8.56 1.76 17.46
C ASN A 156 -7.21 2.27 16.92
N GLN A 157 -6.09 1.59 17.20
CA GLN A 157 -4.76 2.01 16.76
C GLN A 157 -4.27 1.19 15.57
N LEU A 158 -3.64 1.88 14.61
CA LEU A 158 -2.84 1.33 13.53
C LEU A 158 -1.36 1.47 13.88
N VAL A 159 -0.62 0.38 13.75
CA VAL A 159 0.82 0.34 13.99
C VAL A 159 1.51 -0.10 12.70
N LEU A 160 2.58 0.61 12.34
CA LEU A 160 3.39 0.25 11.18
C LEU A 160 4.17 -1.04 11.47
N GLY A 161 3.98 -2.05 10.61
CA GLY A 161 4.71 -3.29 10.62
C GLY A 161 5.84 -3.34 9.59
N PRO A 162 6.30 -4.55 9.23
CA PRO A 162 7.36 -4.71 8.23
C PRO A 162 6.95 -4.20 6.84
N ARG A 163 7.97 -3.88 6.04
CA ARG A 163 7.85 -3.69 4.59
C ARG A 163 8.56 -4.84 3.91
N ALA A 164 7.96 -5.39 2.86
CA ALA A 164 8.60 -6.41 2.04
C ALA A 164 8.51 -6.02 0.58
N LEU A 165 9.66 -6.00 -0.09
CA LEU A 165 9.79 -5.54 -1.47
C LEU A 165 9.99 -6.71 -2.43
N SER A 166 9.47 -6.60 -3.63
CA SER A 166 9.77 -7.52 -4.72
C SER A 166 10.10 -6.73 -5.97
N SER A 167 10.96 -7.27 -6.80
CA SER A 167 11.22 -6.73 -8.13
C SER A 167 11.51 -7.88 -9.06
N THR A 168 11.15 -7.74 -10.32
CA THR A 168 11.48 -8.69 -11.36
C THR A 168 11.99 -7.93 -12.56
N GLY A 169 13.11 -8.40 -13.10
CA GLY A 169 13.74 -7.88 -14.30
C GLY A 169 14.44 -9.00 -15.04
N GLU A 170 15.04 -8.65 -16.17
CA GLU A 170 15.70 -9.61 -17.06
C GLU A 170 16.94 -10.23 -16.39
N VAL A 171 17.72 -9.40 -15.70
CA VAL A 171 18.99 -9.80 -15.07
C VAL A 171 18.84 -10.24 -13.62
N GLY A 172 17.62 -10.19 -13.06
CA GLY A 172 17.43 -10.63 -11.68
C GLY A 172 16.03 -10.39 -11.12
N SER A 173 15.79 -10.96 -9.95
CA SER A 173 14.53 -10.80 -9.23
C SER A 173 14.75 -10.84 -7.73
N ARG A 174 14.04 -9.99 -6.99
CA ARG A 174 13.81 -10.13 -5.55
C ARG A 174 12.39 -10.61 -5.33
N THR A 175 12.23 -11.78 -4.71
CA THR A 175 10.92 -12.25 -4.22
C THR A 175 10.93 -12.33 -2.71
N TYR A 176 9.75 -12.36 -2.09
CA TYR A 176 9.64 -12.49 -0.64
C TYR A 176 8.44 -13.33 -0.23
N LYS A 177 8.54 -13.89 0.97
CA LYS A 177 7.43 -14.48 1.72
C LYS A 177 7.45 -13.95 3.14
N LEU A 178 6.29 -13.54 3.64
CA LEU A 178 6.11 -13.25 5.06
C LEU A 178 5.64 -14.51 5.80
N VAL A 179 6.29 -14.81 6.91
CA VAL A 179 5.95 -15.91 7.82
C VAL A 179 5.49 -15.30 9.14
N PHE A 180 4.26 -15.60 9.53
CA PHE A 180 3.60 -15.12 10.74
C PHE A 180 3.59 -16.19 11.82
N PRO A 181 3.26 -15.85 13.09
CA PRO A 181 3.26 -16.82 14.18
C PRO A 181 2.38 -18.06 13.94
N HIS A 182 1.25 -17.91 13.25
CA HIS A 182 0.33 -19.02 12.99
C HIS A 182 0.73 -19.90 11.79
N ASP A 183 1.79 -19.54 11.05
CA ASP A 183 2.32 -20.38 9.97
C ASP A 183 3.16 -21.53 10.54
N SER A 184 3.35 -22.61 9.78
CA SER A 184 4.02 -23.84 10.25
C SER A 184 5.46 -23.64 10.77
N SER A 185 6.16 -22.63 10.27
CA SER A 185 7.51 -22.23 10.72
C SER A 185 7.53 -20.88 11.45
N GLY A 186 6.34 -20.43 11.87
CA GLY A 186 6.12 -19.23 12.66
C GLY A 186 6.72 -19.32 14.05
N ARG A 187 6.98 -18.16 14.65
CA ARG A 187 7.40 -18.04 16.05
C ARG A 187 6.51 -17.02 16.76
N PRO A 188 6.19 -17.22 18.05
CA PRO A 188 5.37 -16.27 18.80
C PRO A 188 5.91 -14.84 18.69
N ASN A 189 5.01 -13.88 18.44
CA ASN A 189 5.32 -12.45 18.34
C ASN A 189 6.42 -12.08 17.34
N GLN A 190 6.63 -12.90 16.30
CA GLN A 190 7.59 -12.63 15.23
C GLN A 190 6.92 -12.62 13.86
N ILE A 191 7.31 -11.65 13.03
CA ILE A 191 7.05 -11.67 11.60
C ILE A 191 8.41 -11.86 10.92
N ARG A 192 8.54 -12.84 10.04
CA ARG A 192 9.79 -13.10 9.32
C ARG A 192 9.60 -12.83 7.83
N GLU A 193 10.44 -11.97 7.25
CA GLU A 193 10.57 -11.81 5.80
C GLU A 193 11.64 -12.77 5.30
N VAL A 194 11.24 -13.76 4.50
CA VAL A 194 12.16 -14.64 3.77
C VAL A 194 12.26 -14.09 2.36
N ALA A 195 13.34 -13.37 2.07
CA ALA A 195 13.59 -12.75 0.77
C ALA A 195 14.62 -13.54 -0.02
N THR A 196 14.33 -13.80 -1.30
CA THR A 196 15.25 -14.49 -2.21
C THR A 196 15.63 -13.53 -3.32
N LEU A 197 16.93 -13.25 -3.43
CA LEU A 197 17.53 -12.57 -4.57
C LEU A 197 18.05 -13.63 -5.55
N THR A 198 17.64 -13.53 -6.80
CA THR A 198 18.15 -14.35 -7.90
C THR A 198 18.77 -13.43 -8.94
N GLU A 199 20.03 -13.67 -9.28
CA GLU A 199 20.75 -13.00 -10.36
C GLU A 199 20.81 -13.97 -11.55
N ARG A 200 20.52 -13.47 -12.76
CA ARG A 200 20.50 -14.26 -13.98
C ARG A 200 21.41 -13.63 -15.04
N SER A 201 21.95 -14.47 -15.91
CA SER A 201 22.58 -14.01 -17.15
C SER A 201 21.52 -13.49 -18.11
N GLU A 202 21.94 -12.78 -19.15
CA GLU A 202 21.05 -12.32 -20.25
C GLU A 202 20.31 -13.49 -20.93
N LYS A 203 20.87 -14.71 -20.89
CA LYS A 203 20.25 -15.92 -21.43
C LYS A 203 19.28 -16.59 -20.44
N GLY A 204 19.05 -15.99 -19.28
CA GLY A 204 18.16 -16.50 -18.24
C GLY A 204 18.77 -17.53 -17.29
N THR A 205 20.05 -17.89 -17.45
CA THR A 205 20.74 -18.84 -16.55
C THR A 205 20.89 -18.24 -15.16
N VAL A 206 20.49 -18.94 -14.10
CA VAL A 206 20.72 -18.48 -12.73
C VAL A 206 22.22 -18.48 -12.43
N LEU A 207 22.77 -17.30 -12.18
CA LEU A 207 24.17 -17.11 -11.82
C LEU A 207 24.36 -17.19 -10.30
N ARG A 208 23.39 -16.65 -9.56
CA ARG A 208 23.44 -16.59 -8.11
C ARG A 208 22.05 -16.62 -7.51
N GLN A 209 21.90 -17.30 -6.39
CA GLN A 209 20.71 -17.22 -5.57
C GLN A 209 21.10 -17.03 -4.10
N LYS A 210 20.56 -15.99 -3.46
CA LYS A 210 20.82 -15.68 -2.05
C LYS A 210 19.49 -15.52 -1.31
N THR A 211 19.31 -16.30 -0.25
CA THR A 211 18.16 -16.16 0.65
C THR A 211 18.58 -15.40 1.89
N THR A 212 17.82 -14.37 2.26
CA THR A 212 17.99 -13.61 3.50
C THR A 212 16.72 -13.72 4.33
N ILE A 213 16.88 -13.95 5.62
CA ILE A 213 15.77 -13.97 6.57
C ILE A 213 15.92 -12.74 7.46
N THR A 214 14.97 -11.82 7.35
CA THR A 214 14.82 -10.71 8.29
C THR A 214 13.76 -11.08 9.33
N THR A 215 14.11 -11.00 10.61
CA THR A 215 13.15 -11.21 11.70
C THR A 215 12.71 -9.87 12.24
N TYR A 216 11.41 -9.73 12.48
CA TYR A 216 10.82 -8.56 13.12
C TYR A 216 10.08 -9.02 14.38
N HIS A 217 10.32 -8.34 15.48
CA HIS A 217 9.73 -8.64 16.78
C HIS A 217 8.60 -7.67 17.11
N TRP A 218 7.44 -8.23 17.47
CA TRP A 218 6.31 -7.47 17.97
C TRP A 218 6.44 -7.29 19.49
N THR A 219 6.46 -6.04 19.96
CA THR A 219 6.62 -5.73 21.38
C THR A 219 5.28 -5.57 22.13
N GLY A 220 4.15 -5.68 21.43
CA GLY A 220 2.82 -5.31 21.94
C GLY A 220 2.38 -3.89 21.58
N SER A 221 3.31 -3.04 21.12
CA SER A 221 3.02 -1.65 20.75
C SER A 221 3.73 -1.18 19.49
N ARG A 222 4.84 -1.82 19.10
CA ARG A 222 5.59 -1.53 17.89
C ARG A 222 6.27 -2.78 17.35
N VAL A 223 6.66 -2.70 16.08
CA VAL A 223 7.52 -3.70 15.45
C VAL A 223 8.95 -3.18 15.45
N ILE A 224 9.88 -4.00 15.91
CA ILE A 224 11.33 -3.75 15.85
C ILE A 224 11.99 -4.80 14.97
N LYS A 225 13.04 -4.41 14.24
CA LYS A 225 13.86 -5.31 13.43
C LYS A 225 15.01 -5.87 14.27
#